data_AF-A0A4D7DBF3-F1
#
_entry.id   AF-A0A4D7DBF3-F1
#
_cell.length_a   1.000
_cell.length_b   1.000
_cell.length_c   1.000
_cell.angle_alpha   90.00
_cell.angle_beta   90.00
_cell.angle_gamma   90.00
#
_symmetry.space_group_name_H-M   'P 1'
#
loop_
_entity.id
_entity.type
_entity.pdbx_description
1 polymer ?
#
loop_
_entity_poly.entity_id
_entity_poly.type
_entity_poly.pdbx_seq_one_letter_code
_entity_poly.pdbx_strand_id
1 'polypeptide(L)'
;MKFVAVMAVLAAVGIAASAASAAPSGPAGDAARGRTVFARCAACHDLNTGATRLGPSLKGIVGRKSAAMANFNYSAQMKAKNVTWNKTTLDAFLTSPTRFVPGTRMAFAGLPNPQDRADLIAYLQQAAR
;
A
#
# COMPACT_ATOMS: atom_id res chain seq x y z
N MET A 1 -16.76 -68.65 12.56
CA MET A 1 -15.46 -68.52 11.87
C MET A 1 -15.48 -67.23 11.06
N LYS A 2 -14.70 -66.20 11.44
CA LYS A 2 -13.43 -65.81 10.78
C LYS A 2 -13.57 -65.72 9.27
N PHE A 3 -13.51 -64.51 8.69
CA PHE A 3 -12.48 -64.12 7.72
C PHE A 3 -12.45 -62.59 7.60
N VAL A 4 -11.27 -62.04 7.85
CA VAL A 4 -10.88 -60.63 7.75
C VAL A 4 -10.54 -60.34 6.30
N ALA A 5 -10.95 -59.19 5.77
CA ALA A 5 -10.37 -58.61 4.56
C ALA A 5 -10.17 -57.11 4.77
N VAL A 6 -8.90 -56.75 4.95
CA VAL A 6 -8.38 -55.39 5.00
C VAL A 6 -8.44 -54.82 3.59
N MET A 7 -9.22 -53.75 3.39
CA MET A 7 -9.23 -52.97 2.15
C MET A 7 -8.29 -51.78 2.31
N ALA A 8 -7.27 -51.77 1.45
CA ALA A 8 -6.20 -50.79 1.40
C ALA A 8 -6.73 -49.37 1.13
N VAL A 9 -6.25 -48.41 1.91
CA VAL A 9 -6.46 -46.97 1.66
C VAL A 9 -5.46 -46.53 0.60
N LEU A 10 -5.91 -46.37 -0.65
CA LEU A 10 -5.19 -45.64 -1.68
C LEU A 10 -5.44 -44.15 -1.50
N ALA A 11 -4.53 -43.46 -0.82
CA ALA A 11 -4.50 -42.01 -0.77
C ALA A 11 -3.87 -41.47 -2.07
N ALA A 12 -4.70 -41.05 -3.03
CA ALA A 12 -4.25 -40.28 -4.18
C ALA A 12 -3.92 -38.85 -3.72
N VAL A 13 -2.64 -38.54 -3.61
CA VAL A 13 -2.13 -37.18 -3.35
C VAL A 13 -2.34 -36.34 -4.61
N GLY A 14 -3.41 -35.55 -4.64
CA GLY A 14 -3.63 -34.55 -5.68
C GLY A 14 -2.68 -33.37 -5.49
N ILE A 15 -1.74 -33.19 -6.41
CA ILE A 15 -0.90 -31.98 -6.49
C ILE A 15 -1.76 -30.87 -7.10
N ALA A 16 -2.40 -30.08 -6.25
CA ALA A 16 -3.02 -28.83 -6.66
C ALA A 16 -1.91 -27.79 -6.88
N ALA A 17 -1.52 -27.57 -8.14
CA ALA A 17 -0.65 -26.47 -8.52
C ALA A 17 -1.43 -25.14 -8.39
N SER A 18 -1.24 -24.46 -7.27
CA SER A 18 -1.77 -23.11 -7.04
C SER A 18 -1.13 -22.13 -8.02
N ALA A 19 -1.86 -21.75 -9.05
CA ALA A 19 -1.49 -20.63 -9.91
C ALA A 19 -1.56 -19.33 -9.09
N ALA A 20 -0.42 -18.85 -8.62
CA ALA A 20 -0.29 -17.52 -8.04
C ALA A 20 -0.58 -16.48 -9.13
N SER A 21 -1.75 -15.85 -9.05
CA SER A 21 -2.14 -14.78 -9.95
C SER A 21 -1.15 -13.61 -9.79
N ALA A 22 -0.29 -13.41 -10.78
CA ALA A 22 0.61 -12.27 -10.83
C ALA A 22 -0.24 -11.00 -10.99
N ALA A 23 -0.41 -10.24 -9.91
CA ALA A 23 -1.08 -8.95 -9.98
C ALA A 23 -0.37 -8.07 -11.02
N PRO A 24 -1.11 -7.28 -11.83
CA PRO A 24 -0.50 -6.42 -12.83
C PRO A 24 0.51 -5.49 -12.16
N SER A 25 1.77 -5.66 -12.55
CA SER A 25 2.87 -4.84 -12.08
C SER A 25 2.79 -3.52 -12.85
N GLY A 26 2.23 -2.47 -12.23
CA GLY A 26 2.43 -1.10 -12.73
C GLY A 26 3.93 -0.80 -12.90
N PRO A 27 4.30 0.25 -13.64
CA PRO A 27 5.67 0.49 -14.09
C PRO A 27 6.71 0.36 -12.96
N ALA A 28 7.92 -0.05 -13.32
CA ALA A 28 9.03 -0.05 -12.39
C ALA A 28 9.34 1.38 -11.96
N GLY A 29 9.46 1.62 -10.65
CA GLY A 29 9.74 2.93 -10.09
C GLY A 29 11.24 3.18 -9.93
N ASP A 30 11.66 4.42 -10.14
CA ASP A 30 12.99 4.94 -9.82
C ASP A 30 12.90 5.86 -8.60
N ALA A 31 13.54 5.45 -7.51
CA ALA A 31 13.49 6.22 -6.26
C ALA A 31 14.21 7.57 -6.34
N ALA A 32 15.23 7.72 -7.19
CA ALA A 32 15.92 9.00 -7.37
C ALA A 32 14.98 10.02 -8.03
N ARG A 33 14.22 9.61 -9.05
CA ARG A 33 13.14 10.44 -9.61
C ARG A 33 11.98 10.62 -8.64
N GLY A 34 11.68 9.59 -7.85
CA GLY A 34 10.64 9.63 -6.82
C GLY A 34 10.90 10.70 -5.76
N ARG A 35 12.16 10.95 -5.41
CA ARG A 35 12.56 12.06 -4.54
C ARG A 35 12.15 13.42 -5.12
N THR A 36 12.27 13.61 -6.44
CA THR A 36 11.82 14.82 -7.13
C THR A 36 10.30 14.94 -7.08
N VAL A 37 9.57 13.84 -7.31
CA VAL A 37 8.10 13.82 -7.18
C VAL A 37 7.67 14.15 -5.75
N PHE A 38 8.39 13.66 -4.74
CA PHE A 38 8.12 13.92 -3.32
C PHE A 38 8.20 15.41 -2.95
N ALA A 39 8.88 16.26 -3.73
CA ALA A 39 8.85 17.71 -3.51
C ALA A 39 7.43 18.28 -3.51
N ARG A 40 6.48 17.67 -4.24
CA ARG A 40 5.04 18.01 -4.23
C ARG A 40 4.34 17.65 -2.91
N CYS A 41 4.95 16.78 -2.09
CA CYS A 41 4.42 16.29 -0.82
C CYS A 41 5.11 16.95 0.39
N ALA A 42 6.36 17.40 0.21
CA ALA A 42 7.24 17.85 1.29
C ALA A 42 6.74 19.09 2.06
N ALA A 43 5.89 19.92 1.45
CA ALA A 43 5.26 21.04 2.14
C ALA A 43 4.34 20.58 3.28
N CYS A 44 3.68 19.43 3.11
CA CYS A 44 2.68 18.92 4.04
C CYS A 44 3.19 17.74 4.87
N HIS A 45 4.18 17.01 4.39
CA HIS A 45 4.59 15.73 4.97
C HIS A 45 6.08 15.71 5.29
N ASP A 46 6.39 15.23 6.49
CA ASP A 46 7.75 14.83 6.85
C ASP A 46 8.01 13.37 6.46
N LEU A 47 9.23 13.06 6.04
CA LEU A 47 9.67 11.70 5.73
C LEU A 47 10.83 11.22 6.60
N ASN A 48 11.41 12.08 7.43
CA ASN A 48 12.72 11.84 8.05
C ASN A 48 12.64 11.73 9.58
N THR A 49 12.00 12.69 10.23
CA THR A 49 12.00 12.84 11.69
C THR A 49 10.81 12.17 12.36
N GLY A 50 9.72 11.92 11.61
CA GLY A 50 8.45 11.45 12.16
C GLY A 50 7.50 12.59 12.56
N ALA A 51 7.89 13.85 12.32
CA ALA A 51 7.08 15.01 12.67
C ALA A 51 5.77 15.08 11.88
N THR A 52 4.70 15.49 12.56
CA THR A 52 3.43 15.85 11.90
C THR A 52 3.45 17.33 11.52
N ARG A 53 2.93 17.67 10.34
CA ARG A 53 2.79 19.04 9.83
C ARG A 53 1.32 19.28 9.45
N LEU A 54 1.07 19.85 8.27
CA LEU A 54 -0.28 19.88 7.67
C LEU A 54 -0.82 18.46 7.41
N GLY A 55 0.08 17.52 7.10
CA GLY A 55 -0.19 16.09 7.00
C GLY A 55 0.58 15.26 8.04
N PRO A 56 0.22 13.98 8.22
CA PRO A 56 0.99 13.06 9.06
C PRO A 56 2.38 12.80 8.45
N SER A 57 3.34 12.35 9.26
CA SER A 57 4.61 11.87 8.71
C SER A 57 4.37 10.68 7.78
N LEU A 58 5.13 10.60 6.70
CA LEU A 58 5.15 9.48 5.76
C LEU A 58 6.32 8.52 6.01
N LYS A 59 7.14 8.77 7.04
CA LYS A 59 8.17 7.82 7.48
C LYS A 59 7.52 6.47 7.81
N GLY A 60 8.02 5.40 7.21
CA GLY A 60 7.45 4.06 7.40
C GLY A 60 6.00 3.92 6.90
N ILE A 61 5.58 4.68 5.88
CA ILE A 61 4.18 4.62 5.42
C ILE A 61 3.84 3.26 4.78
N VAL A 62 4.79 2.62 4.09
CA VAL A 62 4.54 1.34 3.41
C VAL A 62 4.36 0.23 4.45
N GLY A 63 3.25 -0.49 4.37
CA GLY A 63 2.80 -1.50 5.34
C GLY A 63 1.97 -0.93 6.49
N ARG A 64 1.93 0.40 6.68
CA ARG A 64 1.18 1.03 7.77
C ARG A 64 -0.32 1.08 7.46
N LYS A 65 -1.16 0.94 8.49
CA LYS A 65 -2.61 1.16 8.40
C LYS A 65 -2.94 2.65 8.17
N SER A 66 -4.03 2.91 7.45
CA SER A 66 -4.58 4.26 7.32
C SER A 66 -4.91 4.83 8.69
N ALA A 67 -4.65 6.13 8.88
CA ALA A 67 -4.95 6.85 10.11
C ALA A 67 -4.29 6.29 11.40
N ALA A 68 -3.12 5.65 11.30
CA ALA A 68 -2.49 4.96 12.43
C ALA A 68 -1.66 5.85 13.38
N MET A 69 -1.33 7.09 13.00
CA MET A 69 -0.53 7.96 13.89
C MET A 69 -1.42 8.66 14.92
N ALA A 70 -1.28 8.31 16.20
CA ALA A 70 -2.10 8.88 17.28
C ALA A 70 -1.97 10.41 17.41
N ASN A 71 -0.82 10.98 17.02
CA ASN A 71 -0.53 12.41 17.11
C ASN A 71 -0.99 13.22 15.87
N PHE A 72 -1.80 12.65 14.98
CA PHE A 72 -2.38 13.39 13.86
C PHE A 72 -3.91 13.30 13.85
N ASN A 73 -4.57 14.46 13.74
CA ASN A 73 -6.02 14.50 13.60
C ASN A 73 -6.41 14.22 12.15
N TYR A 74 -6.81 12.98 11.83
CA TYR A 74 -7.31 12.56 10.51
C TYR A 74 -8.76 12.96 10.26
N SER A 75 -9.19 13.02 8.98
CA SER A 75 -10.63 13.10 8.68
C SER A 75 -11.34 11.81 9.09
N ALA A 76 -12.65 11.88 9.37
CA ALA A 76 -13.45 10.71 9.74
C ALA A 76 -13.37 9.61 8.66
N GLN A 77 -13.38 10.01 7.39
CA GLN A 77 -13.35 9.11 6.25
C GLN A 77 -11.98 8.43 6.08
N MET A 78 -10.89 9.13 6.38
CA MET A 78 -9.57 8.50 6.39
C MET A 78 -9.42 7.50 7.55
N LYS A 79 -10.02 7.78 8.72
CA LYS A 79 -10.08 6.82 9.84
C LYS A 79 -10.88 5.56 9.46
N ALA A 80 -12.03 5.74 8.80
CA ALA A 80 -12.92 4.66 8.39
C ALA A 80 -12.39 3.81 7.23
N LYS A 81 -11.45 4.32 6.41
CA LYS A 81 -10.99 3.66 5.18
C LYS A 81 -10.37 2.27 5.42
N ASN A 82 -9.76 2.04 6.59
CA ASN A 82 -9.17 0.76 7.02
C ASN A 82 -8.29 0.07 5.96
N VAL A 83 -7.45 0.82 5.25
CA VAL A 83 -6.52 0.26 4.26
C VAL A 83 -5.14 0.07 4.84
N THR A 84 -4.43 -0.93 4.34
CA THR A 84 -2.97 -1.05 4.54
C THR A 84 -2.28 -0.43 3.34
N TRP A 85 -1.36 0.51 3.57
CA TRP A 85 -0.63 1.19 2.50
C TRP A 85 0.41 0.28 1.84
N ASN A 86 0.07 -0.32 0.71
CA ASN A 86 0.98 -1.02 -0.19
C ASN A 86 1.06 -0.32 -1.55
N LYS A 87 1.86 -0.87 -2.49
CA LYS A 87 2.02 -0.32 -3.85
C LYS A 87 0.67 -0.03 -4.51
N THR A 88 -0.25 -0.98 -4.48
CA THR A 88 -1.58 -0.89 -5.11
C THR A 88 -2.45 0.20 -4.48
N THR A 89 -2.56 0.22 -3.15
CA THR A 89 -3.40 1.22 -2.46
C THR A 89 -2.81 2.61 -2.53
N LEU A 90 -1.47 2.74 -2.53
CA LEU A 90 -0.79 4.02 -2.71
C LEU A 90 -0.97 4.51 -4.13
N ASP A 91 -0.85 3.66 -5.15
CA ASP A 91 -1.11 4.02 -6.55
C ASP A 91 -2.54 4.55 -6.74
N ALA A 92 -3.53 3.83 -6.21
CA ALA A 92 -4.93 4.23 -6.28
C ALA A 92 -5.20 5.55 -5.54
N PHE A 93 -4.65 5.72 -4.33
CA PHE A 93 -4.81 6.95 -3.56
C PHE A 93 -4.10 8.13 -4.21
N LEU A 94 -2.87 7.94 -4.70
CA LEU A 94 -2.09 8.98 -5.36
C LEU A 94 -2.67 9.35 -6.73
N THR A 95 -3.40 8.45 -7.40
CA THR A 95 -4.13 8.79 -8.64
C THR A 95 -5.19 9.86 -8.37
N SER A 96 -5.94 9.73 -7.28
CA SER A 96 -6.87 10.75 -6.82
C SER A 96 -7.29 10.52 -5.36
N PRO A 97 -6.78 11.33 -4.42
CA PRO A 97 -7.07 11.16 -2.99
C PRO A 97 -8.55 11.28 -2.66
N THR A 98 -9.25 12.23 -3.29
CA THR A 98 -10.67 12.50 -3.03
C THR A 98 -11.58 11.43 -3.63
N ARG A 99 -11.19 10.76 -4.73
CA ARG A 99 -11.92 9.60 -5.24
C ARG A 99 -11.67 8.35 -4.39
N PHE A 100 -10.44 8.12 -3.96
CA PHE A 100 -10.10 6.93 -3.18
C PHE A 100 -10.61 7.02 -1.74
N VAL A 101 -10.56 8.21 -1.13
CA VAL A 101 -11.14 8.52 0.19
C VAL A 101 -12.01 9.78 0.08
N PRO A 102 -13.29 9.64 -0.31
CA PRO A 102 -14.22 10.76 -0.32
C PRO A 102 -14.29 11.44 1.05
N GLY A 103 -14.16 12.77 1.10
CA GLY A 103 -14.09 13.52 2.37
C GLY A 103 -12.73 13.51 3.07
N THR A 104 -11.66 13.02 2.41
CA THR A 104 -10.30 13.27 2.91
C THR A 104 -10.01 14.76 2.99
N ARG A 105 -9.30 15.18 4.05
CA ARG A 105 -8.82 16.56 4.22
C ARG A 105 -7.51 16.85 3.48
N MET A 106 -6.95 15.87 2.78
CA MET A 106 -5.77 16.06 1.95
C MET A 106 -6.14 16.83 0.67
N ALA A 107 -5.86 18.13 0.65
CA ALA A 107 -6.07 19.00 -0.50
C ALA A 107 -5.00 18.77 -1.58
N PHE A 108 -5.07 17.62 -2.26
CA PHE A 108 -4.16 17.25 -3.35
C PHE A 108 -4.95 16.63 -4.51
N ALA A 109 -4.73 17.13 -5.72
CA ALA A 109 -5.49 16.70 -6.90
C ALA A 109 -5.17 15.25 -7.32
N GLY A 110 -3.94 14.79 -7.04
CA GLY A 110 -3.41 13.50 -7.48
C GLY A 110 -2.25 13.63 -8.46
N LEU A 111 -1.69 12.48 -8.82
CA LEU A 111 -0.59 12.29 -9.78
C LEU A 111 -1.15 11.49 -10.97
N PRO A 112 -1.57 12.15 -12.07
CA PRO A 112 -2.20 11.44 -13.19
C PRO A 112 -1.20 10.54 -13.93
N ASN A 113 0.08 10.92 -13.98
CA ASN A 113 1.12 10.11 -14.61
C ASN A 113 1.41 8.85 -13.77
N PRO A 114 1.23 7.64 -14.32
CA PRO A 114 1.55 6.40 -13.61
C PRO A 114 3.03 6.24 -13.28
N GLN A 115 3.94 6.79 -14.08
CA GLN A 115 5.37 6.73 -13.80
C GLN A 115 5.74 7.58 -12.58
N ASP A 116 5.20 8.79 -12.45
CA ASP A 116 5.40 9.65 -11.26
C ASP A 116 4.97 8.92 -9.98
N ARG A 117 3.85 8.19 -10.03
CA ARG A 117 3.36 7.40 -8.89
C ARG A 117 4.28 6.25 -8.57
N ALA A 118 4.70 5.48 -9.57
CA ALA A 118 5.62 4.36 -9.39
C ALA A 118 6.96 4.82 -8.78
N ASP A 119 7.53 5.91 -9.30
CA ASP A 119 8.77 6.52 -8.82
C ASP A 119 8.61 7.00 -7.37
N LEU A 120 7.53 7.73 -7.05
CA LEU A 120 7.24 8.17 -5.68
C LEU A 120 7.07 7.00 -4.71
N ILE A 121 6.36 5.94 -5.11
CA ILE A 121 6.17 4.75 -4.27
C ILE A 121 7.51 4.06 -4.02
N ALA A 122 8.38 3.94 -5.03
CA ALA A 122 9.73 3.39 -4.86
C ALA A 122 10.56 4.21 -3.87
N TYR A 123 10.47 5.54 -3.92
CA TYR A 123 11.13 6.41 -2.95
C TYR A 123 10.58 6.25 -1.52
N LEU A 124 9.25 6.19 -1.35
CA LEU A 124 8.61 5.96 -0.06
C LEU A 124 8.95 4.59 0.54
N GLN A 125 9.15 3.56 -0.30
CA GLN A 125 9.60 2.23 0.13
C GLN A 125 11.02 2.24 0.69
N GLN A 126 11.92 3.06 0.12
CA GLN A 126 13.28 3.20 0.64
C GLN A 126 13.28 3.97 1.97
N ALA A 127 12.49 5.04 2.06
CA ALA A 127 12.36 5.85 3.28
C ALA A 127 11.54 5.18 4.40
N ALA A 128 10.97 4.00 4.14
CA ALA A 128 10.31 3.18 5.14
C ALA A 128 11.27 2.26 5.92
N ARG A 129 12.56 2.28 5.59
CA ARG A 129 13.62 1.49 6.25
C ARG A 129 14.39 2.31 7.28
#